data_AF-A0AAV8RKW5-F1
#
_entry.id   AF-A0AAV8RKW5-F1
#
_cell.length_a   1.000
_cell.length_b   1.000
_cell.length_c   1.000
_cell.angle_alpha   90.00
_cell.angle_beta   90.00
_cell.angle_gamma   90.00
#
_symmetry.space_group_name_H-M   'P 1'
#
loop_
_entity.id
_entity.type
_entity.pdbx_description
1 polymer ?
#
loop_
_entity_poly.entity_id
_entity_poly.type
_entity_poly.pdbx_seq_one_letter_code
_entity_poly.pdbx_strand_id
1 'polypeptide(L)'
;MQSLPPFLFLFFFFFLLLLSSFLSPSLSSHESDDIEFWCSNTPHPEPCRYYLGRNPYLGAPKDKAQFYKLSLRLALDLTLRAQSHLKRSGPACRRSPEKTAWLDCWKLYANTVLQLNRTLAPPPGAGCTAFDYQTWLSAALTNLQTCPKGFRDTRASAELIGPVVRYNVSDLVSNCLAINRPAAADADRGRFSSWTTFGTRRLLQLSAAADVVVAEDGSGNFRTIKEALDAASKRMQSTRGSKFVIHIKAGVYNEYLQVVSSLSNIVMVGDGIGKTIITGSRSVANGYTTLSSATFSVFGDGFVASGITMSRRVKWPGYHVVRRPSIMRPFTVGRFIAGGSWIPSTGVPFNPSL
;
A
#
# COMPACT_ATOMS: atom_id res chain seq x y z
N MET A 1 -44.84 4.01 -73.73
CA MET A 1 -43.76 4.71 -72.99
C MET A 1 -44.38 5.89 -72.27
N GLN A 2 -44.83 5.69 -71.03
CA GLN A 2 -45.37 6.76 -70.18
C GLN A 2 -44.22 7.25 -69.28
N SER A 3 -43.88 8.53 -69.42
CA SER A 3 -42.88 9.23 -68.62
C SER A 3 -43.38 9.42 -67.19
N LEU A 4 -42.60 8.97 -66.21
CA LEU A 4 -42.86 9.27 -64.81
C LEU A 4 -42.75 10.79 -64.55
N PRO A 5 -43.60 11.35 -63.67
CA PRO A 5 -43.57 12.78 -63.37
C PRO A 5 -42.30 13.18 -62.60
N PRO A 6 -41.70 14.34 -62.92
CA PRO A 6 -40.39 14.77 -62.37
C PRO A 6 -40.38 14.99 -60.85
N PHE A 7 -41.55 15.10 -60.21
CA PHE A 7 -41.67 15.26 -58.77
C PHE A 7 -41.31 14.00 -57.95
N LEU A 8 -41.51 12.80 -58.52
CA LEU A 8 -41.12 11.54 -57.85
C LEU A 8 -39.59 11.39 -57.77
N PHE A 9 -38.86 11.95 -58.74
CA PHE A 9 -37.40 11.88 -58.77
C PHE A 9 -36.77 12.78 -57.70
N LEU A 10 -37.32 13.98 -57.50
CA LEU A 10 -36.90 14.92 -56.47
C LEU A 10 -37.17 14.39 -55.05
N PHE A 11 -38.31 13.72 -54.84
CA PHE A 11 -38.64 13.14 -53.53
C PHE A 11 -37.72 11.97 -53.17
N PHE A 12 -37.37 11.13 -54.14
CA PHE A 12 -36.44 10.02 -53.96
C PHE A 12 -35.01 10.50 -53.64
N PHE A 13 -34.56 11.57 -54.29
CA PHE A 13 -33.26 12.18 -54.02
C PHE A 13 -33.20 12.84 -52.63
N PHE A 14 -34.27 13.50 -52.20
CA PHE A 14 -34.36 14.10 -50.86
C PHE A 14 -34.41 13.04 -49.75
N PHE A 15 -35.09 11.90 -50.00
CA PHE A 15 -35.12 10.78 -49.07
C PHE A 15 -33.77 10.05 -48.98
N LEU A 16 -33.04 9.91 -50.09
CA LEU A 16 -31.67 9.38 -50.10
C LEU A 16 -30.67 10.32 -49.39
N LEU A 17 -30.81 11.64 -49.57
CA LEU A 17 -30.01 12.62 -48.85
C LEU A 17 -30.27 12.59 -47.35
N LEU A 18 -31.54 12.45 -46.92
CA LEU A 18 -31.89 12.26 -45.52
C LEU A 18 -31.38 10.94 -44.94
N LEU A 19 -31.38 9.83 -45.71
CA LEU A 19 -30.78 8.55 -45.28
C LEU A 19 -29.26 8.63 -45.14
N SER A 20 -28.58 9.42 -45.98
CA SER A 20 -27.13 9.63 -45.87
C SER A 20 -26.73 10.45 -44.65
N SER A 21 -27.64 11.27 -44.11
CA SER A 21 -27.48 12.00 -42.84
C SER A 21 -27.54 11.09 -41.60
N PHE A 22 -28.02 9.85 -41.74
CA PHE A 22 -28.06 8.85 -40.64
C PHE A 22 -26.91 7.84 -40.70
N LEU A 23 -26.07 7.89 -41.74
CA LEU A 23 -24.84 7.10 -41.83
C LEU A 23 -23.64 7.96 -41.41
N SER A 24 -23.62 8.35 -40.13
CA SER A 24 -22.36 8.70 -39.50
C SER A 24 -21.46 7.46 -39.51
N PRO A 25 -20.24 7.50 -40.06
CA PRO A 25 -19.29 6.42 -39.82
C PRO A 25 -19.06 6.35 -38.31
N SER A 26 -19.31 5.17 -37.73
CA SER A 26 -19.08 4.89 -36.33
C SER A 26 -17.60 5.07 -35.99
N LEU A 27 -17.23 6.25 -35.47
CA LEU A 27 -15.90 6.51 -34.88
C LEU A 27 -15.68 5.74 -33.56
N SER A 28 -16.66 4.95 -33.13
CA SER A 28 -16.68 4.24 -31.84
C SER A 28 -16.14 2.80 -31.89
N SER A 29 -16.05 2.15 -33.05
CA SER A 29 -15.64 0.73 -33.11
C SER A 29 -14.14 0.56 -32.91
N HIS A 30 -13.33 1.43 -33.52
CA HIS A 30 -11.86 1.31 -33.47
C HIS A 30 -11.28 1.56 -32.06
N GLU A 31 -11.87 2.47 -31.29
CA GLU A 31 -11.41 2.80 -29.92
C GLU A 31 -11.81 1.71 -28.90
N SER A 32 -12.94 1.03 -29.12
CA SER A 32 -13.40 -0.11 -28.31
C SER A 32 -12.52 -1.35 -28.50
N ASP A 33 -12.12 -1.62 -29.75
CA ASP A 33 -11.27 -2.78 -30.09
C ASP A 33 -9.84 -2.64 -29.54
N ASP A 34 -9.32 -1.40 -29.48
CA ASP A 34 -8.01 -1.12 -28.90
C ASP A 34 -7.97 -1.36 -27.39
N ILE A 35 -8.99 -0.92 -26.64
CA ILE A 35 -9.07 -1.16 -25.18
C ILE A 35 -9.20 -2.66 -24.86
N GLU A 36 -9.95 -3.39 -25.68
CA GLU A 36 -10.13 -4.84 -25.56
C GLU A 36 -8.80 -5.59 -25.67
N PHE A 37 -7.99 -5.22 -26.67
CA PHE A 37 -6.64 -5.77 -26.86
C PHE A 37 -5.77 -5.58 -25.60
N TRP A 38 -5.75 -4.38 -25.03
CA TRP A 38 -4.90 -4.11 -23.86
C TRP A 38 -5.40 -4.81 -22.59
N CYS A 39 -6.71 -4.78 -22.32
CA CYS A 39 -7.28 -5.35 -21.10
C CYS A 39 -7.22 -6.88 -21.08
N SER A 40 -7.37 -7.56 -22.23
CA SER A 40 -7.29 -9.02 -22.32
C SER A 40 -5.92 -9.60 -21.93
N ASN A 41 -4.87 -8.79 -22.00
CA ASN A 41 -3.50 -9.15 -21.59
C ASN A 41 -3.23 -8.97 -20.08
N THR A 42 -4.26 -8.70 -19.27
CA THR A 42 -4.15 -8.50 -17.82
C THR A 42 -4.82 -9.64 -17.05
N PRO A 43 -4.38 -9.93 -15.81
CA PRO A 43 -4.96 -11.02 -15.00
C PRO A 43 -6.45 -10.82 -14.65
N HIS A 44 -6.93 -9.58 -14.67
CA HIS A 44 -8.33 -9.24 -14.39
C HIS A 44 -8.90 -8.32 -15.49
N PRO A 45 -9.28 -8.89 -16.66
CA PRO A 45 -9.69 -8.10 -17.82
C PRO A 45 -11.02 -7.36 -17.62
N GLU A 46 -11.98 -7.96 -16.91
CA GLU A 46 -13.33 -7.42 -16.74
C GLU A 46 -13.40 -6.00 -16.14
N PRO A 47 -12.81 -5.72 -14.96
CA PRO A 47 -12.82 -4.36 -14.43
C PRO A 47 -12.05 -3.37 -15.33
N CYS A 48 -11.01 -3.81 -16.02
CA CYS A 48 -10.28 -2.98 -16.98
C CYS A 48 -11.21 -2.54 -18.13
N ARG A 49 -11.88 -3.50 -18.79
CA ARG A 49 -12.84 -3.26 -19.88
C ARG A 49 -13.97 -2.35 -19.43
N TYR A 50 -14.58 -2.66 -18.29
CA TYR A 50 -15.74 -1.93 -17.77
C TYR A 50 -15.43 -0.44 -17.55
N TYR A 51 -14.29 -0.13 -16.92
CA TYR A 51 -13.99 1.25 -16.54
C TYR A 51 -13.25 2.03 -17.64
N LEU A 52 -12.34 1.41 -18.38
CA LEU A 52 -11.64 2.11 -19.48
C LEU A 52 -12.51 2.26 -20.72
N GLY A 53 -13.28 1.22 -21.09
CA GLY A 53 -14.15 1.26 -22.27
C GLY A 53 -15.34 2.21 -22.15
N ARG A 54 -15.67 2.67 -20.93
CA ARG A 54 -16.76 3.63 -20.67
C ARG A 54 -16.29 5.07 -20.46
N ASN A 55 -14.99 5.36 -20.63
CA ASN A 55 -14.47 6.70 -20.43
C ASN A 55 -14.13 7.36 -21.77
N PRO A 56 -15.08 8.14 -22.36
CA PRO A 56 -14.91 8.73 -23.69
C PRO A 56 -13.84 9.82 -23.76
N TYR A 57 -13.25 10.19 -22.61
CA TYR A 57 -12.18 11.19 -22.52
C TYR A 57 -10.77 10.57 -22.49
N LEU A 58 -10.68 9.25 -22.39
CA LEU A 58 -9.41 8.53 -22.41
C LEU A 58 -9.20 7.92 -23.78
N GLY A 59 -8.51 8.64 -24.66
CA GLY A 59 -8.08 8.10 -25.95
C GLY A 59 -7.34 6.77 -25.81
N ALA A 60 -7.51 5.88 -26.79
CA ALA A 60 -6.85 4.58 -26.80
C ALA A 60 -5.33 4.69 -26.54
N PRO A 61 -4.75 3.84 -25.67
CA PRO A 61 -3.33 3.86 -25.39
C PRO A 61 -2.53 3.39 -26.62
N LYS A 62 -1.53 4.18 -26.99
CA LYS A 62 -0.65 3.94 -28.14
C LYS A 62 0.47 2.95 -27.84
N ASP A 63 0.84 2.83 -26.58
CA ASP A 63 1.91 1.94 -26.11
C ASP A 63 1.66 1.45 -24.68
N LYS A 64 2.51 0.50 -24.24
CA LYS A 64 2.45 -0.11 -22.92
C LYS A 64 2.59 0.92 -21.78
N ALA A 65 3.41 1.95 -21.95
CA ALA A 65 3.65 2.97 -20.92
C ALA A 65 2.41 3.86 -20.73
N GLN A 66 1.76 4.24 -21.83
CA GLN A 66 0.49 4.94 -21.81
C GLN A 66 -0.61 4.09 -21.19
N PHE A 67 -0.74 2.81 -21.58
CA PHE A 67 -1.71 1.89 -20.98
C PHE A 67 -1.49 1.72 -19.47
N TYR A 68 -0.22 1.57 -19.05
CA TYR A 68 0.14 1.47 -17.64
C TYR A 68 -0.27 2.74 -16.86
N LYS A 69 0.04 3.92 -17.39
CA LYS A 69 -0.31 5.21 -16.77
C LYS A 69 -1.82 5.41 -16.68
N LEU A 70 -2.57 5.02 -17.70
CA LEU A 70 -4.04 5.05 -17.68
C LEU A 70 -4.61 4.10 -16.63
N SER A 71 -4.11 2.87 -16.57
CA SER A 71 -4.51 1.85 -15.57
C SER A 71 -4.25 2.32 -14.13
N LEU A 72 -3.09 2.93 -13.88
CA LEU A 72 -2.75 3.50 -12.58
C LEU A 72 -3.68 4.66 -12.19
N ARG A 73 -3.96 5.58 -13.12
CA ARG A 73 -4.88 6.71 -12.88
C ARG A 73 -6.28 6.22 -12.54
N LEU A 74 -6.77 5.22 -13.28
CA LEU A 74 -8.05 4.59 -13.01
C LEU A 74 -8.06 3.96 -11.61
N ALA A 75 -7.05 3.16 -11.27
CA ALA A 75 -6.95 2.54 -9.95
C ALA A 75 -6.93 3.60 -8.83
N LEU A 76 -6.18 4.70 -9.01
CA LEU A 76 -6.14 5.81 -8.05
C LEU A 76 -7.50 6.50 -7.90
N ASP A 77 -8.18 6.83 -9.00
CA ASP A 77 -9.49 7.48 -8.99
C ASP A 77 -10.52 6.61 -8.24
N LEU A 78 -10.62 5.32 -8.57
CA LEU A 78 -11.53 4.41 -7.87
C LEU A 78 -11.14 4.20 -6.41
N THR A 79 -9.85 4.20 -6.07
CA THR A 79 -9.40 4.16 -4.67
C THR A 79 -9.87 5.39 -3.90
N LEU A 80 -9.78 6.59 -4.49
CA LEU A 80 -10.25 7.84 -3.87
C LEU A 80 -11.78 7.83 -3.67
N ARG A 81 -12.54 7.30 -4.63
CA ARG A 81 -14.00 7.11 -4.52
C ARG A 81 -14.35 6.11 -3.41
N ALA A 82 -13.65 4.98 -3.36
CA ALA A 82 -13.83 3.96 -2.33
C ALA A 82 -13.48 4.49 -0.94
N GLN A 83 -12.39 5.25 -0.80
CA GLN A 83 -12.02 5.91 0.46
C GLN A 83 -13.06 6.96 0.90
N SER A 84 -13.58 7.73 -0.05
CA SER A 84 -14.64 8.72 0.21
C SER A 84 -15.95 8.06 0.63
N HIS A 85 -16.27 6.88 0.04
CA HIS A 85 -17.38 6.05 0.49
C HIS A 85 -17.15 5.58 1.93
N LEU A 86 -15.98 5.00 2.23
CA LEU A 86 -15.63 4.58 3.59
C LEU A 86 -15.81 5.71 4.60
N LYS A 87 -15.28 6.90 4.30
CA LYS A 87 -15.41 8.06 5.17
C LYS A 87 -16.88 8.39 5.47
N ARG A 88 -17.75 8.38 4.46
CA ARG A 88 -19.20 8.61 4.62
C ARG A 88 -19.93 7.50 5.38
N SER A 89 -19.48 6.25 5.27
CA SER A 89 -20.06 5.10 5.98
C SER A 89 -19.67 5.01 7.46
N GLY A 90 -18.66 5.76 7.90
CA GLY A 90 -18.16 5.73 9.29
C GLY A 90 -19.23 5.90 10.37
N PRO A 91 -20.16 6.87 10.27
CA PRO A 91 -21.26 7.04 11.21
C PRO A 91 -22.20 5.83 11.34
N ALA A 92 -22.28 4.95 10.32
CA ALA A 92 -23.10 3.74 10.36
C ALA A 92 -22.48 2.63 11.24
N CYS A 93 -21.18 2.71 11.55
CA CYS A 93 -20.48 1.75 12.41
C CYS A 93 -20.78 2.06 13.89
N ARG A 94 -21.72 1.32 14.48
CA ARG A 94 -22.21 1.60 15.84
C ARG A 94 -21.41 0.85 16.91
N ARG A 95 -21.04 -0.42 16.63
CA ARG A 95 -20.34 -1.27 17.61
C ARG A 95 -18.84 -0.97 17.62
N SER A 96 -18.20 -1.15 18.79
CA SER A 96 -16.75 -0.95 18.94
C SER A 96 -15.92 -1.75 17.91
N PRO A 97 -16.17 -3.06 17.68
CA PRO A 97 -15.40 -3.83 16.69
C PRO A 97 -15.63 -3.38 15.23
N GLU A 98 -16.82 -2.86 14.92
CA GLU A 98 -17.10 -2.26 13.60
C GLU A 98 -16.31 -0.97 13.40
N LYS A 99 -16.25 -0.11 14.43
CA LYS A 99 -15.46 1.12 14.41
C LYS A 99 -13.97 0.83 14.23
N THR A 100 -13.44 -0.21 14.88
CA THR A 100 -12.05 -0.65 14.69
C THR A 100 -11.80 -1.11 13.26
N ALA A 101 -12.63 -2.01 12.72
CA ALA A 101 -12.49 -2.49 11.35
C ALA A 101 -12.62 -1.36 10.31
N TRP A 102 -13.57 -0.46 10.52
CA TRP A 102 -13.75 0.72 9.68
C TRP A 102 -12.52 1.65 9.71
N LEU A 103 -12.04 2.01 10.90
CA LEU A 103 -10.90 2.91 11.06
C LEU A 103 -9.64 2.31 10.41
N ASP A 104 -9.41 1.02 10.63
CA ASP A 104 -8.29 0.30 10.03
C ASP A 104 -8.41 0.25 8.51
N CYS A 105 -9.60 -0.06 7.99
CA CYS A 105 -9.83 -0.04 6.55
C CYS A 105 -9.61 1.35 5.94
N TRP A 106 -10.10 2.41 6.59
CA TRP A 106 -9.88 3.78 6.13
C TRP A 106 -8.38 4.14 6.07
N LYS A 107 -7.60 3.72 7.08
CA LYS A 107 -6.13 3.87 7.09
C LYS A 107 -5.46 3.09 5.96
N LEU A 108 -5.91 1.86 5.72
CA LEU A 108 -5.38 1.02 4.63
C LEU A 108 -5.64 1.66 3.26
N TYR A 109 -6.85 2.17 3.00
CA TYR A 109 -7.15 2.91 1.78
C TYR A 109 -6.36 4.21 1.66
N ALA A 110 -6.16 4.94 2.76
CA ALA A 110 -5.31 6.14 2.75
C ALA A 110 -3.86 5.82 2.35
N ASN A 111 -3.32 4.71 2.85
CA ASN A 111 -2.01 4.23 2.44
C ASN A 111 -2.02 3.77 0.97
N THR A 112 -3.05 3.05 0.50
CA THR A 112 -3.20 2.69 -0.92
C THR A 112 -3.15 3.92 -1.83
N VAL A 113 -3.86 5.01 -1.48
CA VAL A 113 -3.80 6.28 -2.22
C VAL A 113 -2.37 6.82 -2.28
N LEU A 114 -1.66 6.82 -1.15
CA LEU A 114 -0.26 7.26 -1.09
C LEU A 114 0.64 6.44 -2.01
N GLN A 115 0.55 5.11 -1.96
CA GLN A 115 1.37 4.21 -2.79
C GLN A 115 1.08 4.39 -4.29
N LEU A 116 -0.20 4.48 -4.67
CA LEU A 116 -0.61 4.67 -6.07
C LEU A 116 -0.17 6.04 -6.59
N ASN A 117 -0.34 7.10 -5.80
CA ASN A 117 0.09 8.43 -6.18
C ASN A 117 1.63 8.50 -6.35
N ARG A 118 2.38 7.85 -5.45
CA ARG A 118 3.85 7.74 -5.55
C ARG A 118 4.29 6.96 -6.79
N THR A 119 3.53 5.95 -7.19
CA THR A 119 3.78 5.17 -8.41
C THR A 119 3.52 6.01 -9.67
N LEU A 120 2.47 6.84 -9.65
CA LEU A 120 2.10 7.72 -10.77
C LEU A 120 3.02 8.94 -10.94
N ALA A 121 3.43 9.53 -9.83
CA ALA A 121 4.21 10.75 -9.76
C ALA A 121 5.29 10.58 -8.67
N PRO A 122 6.36 9.82 -8.97
CA PRO A 122 7.44 9.63 -8.02
C PRO A 122 8.14 10.97 -7.70
N PRO A 123 8.76 11.11 -6.52
CA PRO A 123 9.47 12.33 -6.16
C PRO A 123 10.56 12.68 -7.19
N PRO A 124 10.69 13.96 -7.60
CA PRO A 124 11.71 14.38 -8.56
C PRO A 124 13.12 14.02 -8.07
N GLY A 125 13.95 13.48 -8.97
CA GLY A 125 15.34 13.12 -8.65
C GLY A 125 15.52 11.84 -7.82
N ALA A 126 14.45 11.11 -7.50
CA ALA A 126 14.53 9.89 -6.70
C ALA A 126 15.07 8.65 -7.45
N GLY A 127 15.19 8.70 -8.79
CA GLY A 127 15.73 7.59 -9.59
C GLY A 127 14.94 6.27 -9.42
N CYS A 128 13.62 6.34 -9.28
CA CYS A 128 12.79 5.17 -8.98
C CYS A 128 12.77 4.17 -10.14
N THR A 129 12.87 2.90 -9.78
CA THR A 129 12.94 1.76 -10.70
C THR A 129 11.59 1.06 -10.82
N ALA A 130 11.44 0.18 -11.82
CA ALA A 130 10.27 -0.70 -11.92
C ALA A 130 10.09 -1.57 -10.66
N PHE A 131 11.17 -1.90 -9.95
CA PHE A 131 11.12 -2.62 -8.68
C PHE A 131 10.48 -1.79 -7.55
N ASP A 132 10.77 -0.49 -7.48
CA ASP A 132 10.14 0.42 -6.51
C ASP A 132 8.64 0.52 -6.76
N TYR A 133 8.23 0.68 -8.02
CA TYR A 133 6.82 0.67 -8.41
C TYR A 133 6.15 -0.66 -8.08
N GLN A 134 6.83 -1.79 -8.32
CA GLN A 134 6.32 -3.12 -7.94
C GLN A 134 6.11 -3.22 -6.42
N THR A 135 7.02 -2.65 -5.63
CA THR A 135 6.95 -2.64 -4.16
C THR A 135 5.74 -1.84 -3.67
N TRP A 136 5.55 -0.62 -4.17
CA TRP A 136 4.41 0.22 -3.78
C TRP A 136 3.07 -0.37 -4.22
N LEU A 137 3.00 -0.92 -5.43
CA LEU A 137 1.79 -1.61 -5.91
C LEU A 137 1.47 -2.88 -5.09
N SER A 138 2.49 -3.63 -4.67
CA SER A 138 2.29 -4.82 -3.82
C SER A 138 1.80 -4.43 -2.43
N ALA A 139 2.31 -3.33 -1.87
CA ALA A 139 1.83 -2.76 -0.62
C ALA A 139 0.36 -2.28 -0.76
N ALA A 140 0.03 -1.59 -1.86
CA ALA A 140 -1.34 -1.17 -2.17
C ALA A 140 -2.31 -2.36 -2.25
N LEU A 141 -1.93 -3.45 -2.93
CA LEU A 141 -2.74 -4.66 -3.02
C LEU A 141 -2.94 -5.32 -1.64
N THR A 142 -1.87 -5.40 -0.84
CA THR A 142 -1.93 -5.94 0.53
C THR A 142 -2.92 -5.14 1.39
N ASN A 143 -2.91 -3.82 1.30
CA ASN A 143 -3.83 -2.94 2.02
C ASN A 143 -5.30 -3.20 1.62
N LEU A 144 -5.56 -3.30 0.31
CA LEU A 144 -6.88 -3.57 -0.25
C LEU A 144 -7.44 -4.93 0.17
N GLN A 145 -6.58 -5.96 0.29
CA GLN A 145 -6.97 -7.28 0.77
C GLN A 145 -7.16 -7.34 2.29
N THR A 146 -6.36 -6.57 3.04
CA THR A 146 -6.39 -6.53 4.50
C THR A 146 -7.64 -5.82 5.03
N CYS A 147 -8.13 -4.79 4.35
CA CYS A 147 -9.33 -4.06 4.77
C CYS A 147 -10.57 -4.97 4.97
N PRO A 148 -11.07 -5.70 3.94
CA PRO A 148 -12.26 -6.54 4.10
C PRO A 148 -12.01 -7.71 5.05
N LYS A 149 -10.74 -8.15 5.21
CA LYS A 149 -10.36 -9.11 6.25
C LYS A 149 -10.60 -8.55 7.65
N GLY A 150 -10.32 -7.27 7.90
CA GLY A 150 -10.60 -6.62 9.18
C GLY A 150 -12.07 -6.69 9.60
N PHE A 151 -13.01 -6.53 8.66
CA PHE A 151 -14.44 -6.69 8.93
C PHE A 151 -14.81 -8.14 9.27
N ARG A 152 -14.18 -9.13 8.62
CA ARG A 152 -14.35 -10.56 8.97
C ARG A 152 -13.77 -10.89 10.34
N ASP A 153 -12.57 -10.39 10.64
CA ASP A 153 -11.88 -10.58 11.91
C ASP A 153 -12.76 -10.10 13.10
N THR A 154 -13.50 -8.99 12.92
CA THR A 154 -14.37 -8.41 13.96
C THR A 154 -15.83 -8.84 13.89
N ARG A 155 -16.19 -9.75 12.97
CA ARG A 155 -17.59 -10.17 12.71
C ARG A 155 -18.52 -8.97 12.46
N ALA A 156 -18.02 -7.96 11.75
CA ALA A 156 -18.82 -6.84 11.26
C ALA A 156 -19.67 -7.28 10.06
N SER A 157 -20.81 -6.62 9.83
CA SER A 157 -21.67 -6.92 8.68
C SER A 157 -20.93 -6.66 7.37
N ALA A 158 -21.06 -7.59 6.41
CA ALA A 158 -20.49 -7.44 5.07
C ALA A 158 -21.13 -6.26 4.30
N GLU A 159 -22.34 -5.84 4.67
CA GLU A 159 -23.04 -4.70 4.05
C GLU A 159 -22.29 -3.37 4.26
N LEU A 160 -21.54 -3.24 5.36
CA LEU A 160 -20.77 -2.03 5.66
C LEU A 160 -19.59 -1.83 4.70
N ILE A 161 -19.04 -2.92 4.16
CA ILE A 161 -17.85 -2.89 3.29
C ILE A 161 -18.15 -3.28 1.84
N GLY A 162 -19.27 -3.94 1.58
CA GLY A 162 -19.68 -4.40 0.25
C GLY A 162 -19.62 -3.32 -0.83
N PRO A 163 -20.21 -2.13 -0.63
CA PRO A 163 -20.15 -1.05 -1.62
C PRO A 163 -18.73 -0.56 -1.95
N VAL A 164 -17.79 -0.70 -1.02
CA VAL A 164 -16.38 -0.30 -1.18
C VAL A 164 -15.60 -1.36 -1.97
N VAL A 165 -15.88 -2.65 -1.71
CA VAL A 165 -15.24 -3.78 -2.42
C VAL A 165 -15.69 -3.84 -3.89
N ARG A 166 -16.93 -3.42 -4.19
CA ARG A 166 -17.49 -3.38 -5.56
C ARG A 166 -16.78 -2.45 -6.54
N TYR A 167 -15.85 -1.62 -6.07
CA TYR A 167 -14.98 -0.84 -6.96
C TYR A 167 -13.88 -1.69 -7.63
N ASN A 168 -13.69 -2.95 -7.20
CA ASN A 168 -12.71 -3.88 -7.76
C ASN A 168 -11.27 -3.33 -7.85
N VAL A 169 -10.91 -2.45 -6.91
CA VAL A 169 -9.61 -1.79 -6.90
C VAL A 169 -8.46 -2.80 -6.76
N SER A 170 -8.64 -3.88 -6.00
CA SER A 170 -7.63 -4.94 -5.87
C SER A 170 -7.24 -5.54 -7.22
N ASP A 171 -8.24 -5.75 -8.08
CA ASP A 171 -8.07 -6.39 -9.38
C ASP A 171 -7.37 -5.42 -10.35
N LEU A 172 -7.72 -4.14 -10.29
CA LEU A 172 -7.06 -3.09 -11.08
C LEU A 172 -5.60 -2.88 -10.65
N VAL A 173 -5.31 -2.92 -9.35
CA VAL A 173 -3.93 -2.87 -8.85
C VAL A 173 -3.15 -4.12 -9.24
N SER A 174 -3.79 -5.30 -9.23
CA SER A 174 -3.23 -6.55 -9.73
C SER A 174 -2.89 -6.48 -11.23
N ASN A 175 -3.73 -5.85 -12.04
CA ASN A 175 -3.40 -5.55 -13.44
C ASN A 175 -2.18 -4.64 -13.56
N CYS A 176 -2.10 -3.57 -12.75
CA CYS A 176 -0.93 -2.68 -12.73
C CYS A 176 0.36 -3.43 -12.37
N LEU A 177 0.31 -4.38 -11.43
CA LEU A 177 1.45 -5.25 -11.07
C LEU A 177 1.90 -6.11 -12.24
N ALA A 178 0.95 -6.66 -13.00
CA ALA A 178 1.25 -7.48 -14.17
C ALA A 178 1.87 -6.66 -15.31
N ILE A 179 1.40 -5.43 -15.53
CA ILE A 179 1.93 -4.53 -16.56
C ILE A 179 3.35 -4.07 -16.21
N ASN A 180 3.60 -3.66 -14.96
CA ASN A 180 4.90 -3.14 -14.50
C ASN A 180 6.02 -4.18 -14.45
N ARG A 181 5.66 -5.47 -14.30
CA ARG A 181 6.54 -6.63 -14.06
C ARG A 181 8.03 -6.36 -14.39
N PRO A 182 8.90 -6.16 -13.39
CA PRO A 182 10.31 -5.84 -13.62
C PRO A 182 11.02 -7.02 -14.30
N ALA A 183 12.04 -6.73 -15.12
CA ALA A 183 12.91 -7.76 -15.68
C ALA A 183 13.63 -8.52 -14.55
N ALA A 184 13.93 -9.80 -14.76
CA ALA A 184 14.59 -10.62 -13.74
C ALA A 184 15.94 -10.03 -13.28
N ALA A 185 16.68 -9.39 -14.19
CA ALA A 185 17.94 -8.70 -13.88
C ALA A 185 17.74 -7.42 -13.04
N ASP A 186 16.62 -6.70 -13.23
CA ASP A 186 16.29 -5.49 -12.46
C ASP A 186 15.75 -5.85 -11.07
N ALA A 187 15.14 -7.03 -10.91
CA ALA A 187 14.74 -7.55 -9.61
C ALA A 187 15.94 -7.81 -8.69
N ASP A 188 17.11 -8.15 -9.24
CA ASP A 188 18.33 -8.44 -8.48
C ASP A 188 19.13 -7.15 -8.16
N ARG A 189 19.20 -6.19 -9.10
CA ARG A 189 19.80 -4.86 -8.87
C ARG A 189 18.94 -3.93 -8.00
N GLY A 190 17.63 -3.92 -8.21
CA GLY A 190 16.66 -3.10 -7.48
C GLY A 190 16.40 -3.58 -6.05
N ARG A 191 16.57 -4.90 -5.80
CA ARG A 191 16.43 -5.47 -4.46
C ARG A 191 17.35 -4.84 -3.43
N PHE A 192 18.55 -4.41 -3.82
CA PHE A 192 19.64 -4.15 -2.86
C PHE A 192 20.46 -2.86 -3.08
N SER A 193 20.31 -2.13 -4.19
CA SER A 193 21.12 -0.91 -4.44
C SER A 193 20.62 0.36 -3.72
N SER A 194 19.32 0.46 -3.41
CA SER A 194 18.74 1.65 -2.76
C SER A 194 18.96 1.67 -1.24
N TRP A 195 19.01 0.51 -0.59
CA TRP A 195 19.21 0.41 0.87
C TRP A 195 20.65 0.64 1.30
N THR A 196 21.62 0.31 0.44
CA THR A 196 23.06 0.46 0.70
C THR A 196 23.59 1.88 0.44
N THR A 197 22.86 2.70 -0.33
CA THR A 197 23.25 4.10 -0.62
C THR A 197 22.82 5.07 0.48
N PHE A 198 21.78 4.76 1.25
CA PHE A 198 21.56 5.47 2.51
C PHE A 198 22.68 5.10 3.47
N GLY A 199 23.31 6.10 4.09
CA GLY A 199 24.45 5.99 5.02
C GLY A 199 24.18 5.22 6.32
N THR A 200 23.47 4.10 6.24
CA THR A 200 23.09 3.20 7.32
C THR A 200 24.30 2.53 7.96
N ARG A 201 25.42 2.39 7.23
CA ARG A 201 26.70 1.92 7.79
C ARG A 201 27.19 2.77 8.97
N ARG A 202 26.86 4.07 9.01
CA ARG A 202 27.23 4.98 10.12
C ARG A 202 26.16 5.07 11.20
N LEU A 203 24.91 4.72 10.88
CA LEU A 203 23.78 4.66 11.82
C LEU A 203 23.77 3.41 12.70
N LEU A 204 24.62 2.41 12.47
CA LEU A 204 24.79 1.27 13.37
C LEU A 204 25.98 1.45 14.34
N GLN A 205 26.74 2.53 14.19
CA GLN A 205 27.80 2.95 15.11
C GLN A 205 27.30 3.99 16.15
N LEU A 206 26.00 4.03 16.46
CA LEU A 206 25.34 5.13 17.15
C LEU A 206 25.96 5.54 18.49
N SER A 207 26.75 6.60 18.41
CA SER A 207 26.87 7.67 19.40
C SER A 207 26.23 8.97 18.86
N ALA A 208 25.07 8.88 18.18
CA ALA A 208 24.35 10.09 17.77
C ALA A 208 23.59 10.66 18.97
N ALA A 209 23.71 11.98 19.20
CA ALA A 209 22.96 12.67 20.23
C ALA A 209 21.45 12.48 19.99
N ALA A 210 20.72 12.03 21.01
CA ALA A 210 19.27 11.86 20.94
C ALA A 210 18.57 13.22 20.96
N ASP A 211 17.52 13.39 20.16
CA ASP A 211 16.64 14.55 20.27
C ASP A 211 15.77 14.45 21.52
N VAL A 212 15.33 13.23 21.83
CA VAL A 212 14.52 12.92 23.03
C VAL A 212 14.89 11.55 23.60
N VAL A 213 14.78 11.43 24.92
CA VAL A 213 15.00 10.20 25.68
C VAL A 213 13.68 9.72 26.28
N VAL A 214 13.38 8.43 26.10
CA VAL A 214 12.24 7.75 26.71
C VAL A 214 12.74 6.85 27.82
N ALA A 215 12.18 6.99 29.01
CA ALA A 215 12.53 6.18 30.18
C ALA A 215 11.30 5.93 31.05
N GLU A 216 10.94 4.66 31.26
CA GLU A 216 9.74 4.28 32.03
C GLU A 216 9.82 4.78 33.49
N ASP A 217 11.04 4.86 34.04
CA ASP A 217 11.34 5.39 35.38
C ASP A 217 11.20 6.92 35.51
N GLY A 218 10.97 7.63 34.40
CA GLY A 218 10.88 9.09 34.37
C GLY A 218 12.22 9.83 34.31
N SER A 219 13.34 9.13 34.14
CA SER A 219 14.68 9.74 33.99
C SER A 219 14.94 10.36 32.60
N GLY A 220 14.00 10.21 31.66
CA GLY A 220 14.05 10.78 30.31
C GLY A 220 13.08 11.95 30.11
N ASN A 221 12.99 12.44 28.88
CA ASN A 221 12.02 13.49 28.50
C ASN A 221 10.58 12.98 28.54
N PHE A 222 10.36 11.69 28.23
CA PHE A 222 9.05 11.06 28.21
C PHE A 222 9.06 9.70 28.92
N ARG A 223 7.91 9.26 29.42
CA ARG A 223 7.75 7.92 30.02
C ARG A 223 7.38 6.87 28.99
N THR A 224 6.70 7.29 27.92
CA THR A 224 6.20 6.38 26.87
C THR A 224 6.80 6.71 25.51
N ILE A 225 6.90 5.69 24.66
CA ILE A 225 7.37 5.85 23.28
C ILE A 225 6.32 6.61 22.46
N LYS A 226 5.03 6.43 22.75
CA LYS A 226 3.96 7.19 22.12
C LYS A 226 4.10 8.70 22.33
N GLU A 227 4.41 9.17 23.53
CA GLU A 227 4.64 10.59 23.79
C GLU A 227 5.81 11.16 22.96
N ALA A 228 6.88 10.38 22.81
CA ALA A 228 8.02 10.77 21.97
C ALA A 228 7.63 10.86 20.48
N LEU A 229 6.80 9.95 19.98
CA LEU A 229 6.26 10.02 18.62
C LEU A 229 5.32 11.22 18.43
N ASP A 230 4.49 11.53 19.42
CA ASP A 230 3.60 12.69 19.40
C ASP A 230 4.43 14.01 19.39
N ALA A 231 5.53 14.06 20.13
CA ALA A 231 6.49 15.18 20.11
C ALA A 231 7.20 15.30 18.76
N ALA A 232 7.63 14.18 18.17
CA ALA A 232 8.22 14.14 16.83
C ALA A 232 7.26 14.72 15.79
N SER A 233 5.98 14.36 15.87
CA SER A 233 4.94 14.86 14.95
C SER A 233 4.80 16.38 15.01
N LYS A 234 4.87 16.98 16.20
CA LYS A 234 4.78 18.44 16.37
C LYS A 234 6.00 19.14 15.77
N ARG A 235 7.20 18.59 15.96
CA ARG A 235 8.45 19.15 15.41
C ARG A 235 8.51 19.05 13.88
N MET A 236 8.02 17.96 13.29
CA MET A 236 8.02 17.81 11.83
C MET A 236 7.10 18.79 11.10
N GLN A 237 6.15 19.41 11.80
CA GLN A 237 5.35 20.51 11.23
C GLN A 237 6.20 21.77 10.99
N SER A 238 7.31 21.95 11.71
CA SER A 238 8.17 23.14 11.62
C SER A 238 9.49 22.92 10.87
N THR A 239 9.99 21.68 10.80
CA THR A 239 11.24 21.36 10.08
C THR A 239 11.07 20.11 9.22
N ARG A 240 10.86 20.29 7.91
CA ARG A 240 10.63 19.18 6.98
C ARG A 240 11.97 18.56 6.56
N GLY A 241 12.15 17.27 6.84
CA GLY A 241 13.27 16.47 6.31
C GLY A 241 14.44 16.20 7.26
N SER A 242 14.45 16.76 8.48
CA SER A 242 15.46 16.40 9.49
C SER A 242 15.16 15.02 10.10
N LYS A 243 16.23 14.31 10.49
CA LYS A 243 16.11 13.07 11.27
C LYS A 243 15.66 13.42 12.69
N PHE A 244 14.86 12.55 13.31
CA PHE A 244 14.47 12.68 14.71
C PHE A 244 14.84 11.41 15.46
N VAL A 245 15.78 11.53 16.40
CA VAL A 245 16.38 10.42 17.13
C VAL A 245 15.73 10.26 18.50
N ILE A 246 15.06 9.13 18.70
CA ILE A 246 14.43 8.71 19.96
C ILE A 246 15.32 7.66 20.60
N HIS A 247 15.96 7.99 21.72
CA HIS A 247 16.66 7.01 22.54
C HIS A 247 15.69 6.43 23.57
N ILE A 248 15.54 5.11 23.57
CA ILE A 248 14.62 4.38 24.44
C ILE A 248 15.47 3.56 25.41
N LYS A 249 15.44 3.94 26.69
CA LYS A 249 16.21 3.25 27.73
C LYS A 249 15.71 1.82 27.92
N ALA A 250 16.50 1.02 28.64
CA ALA A 250 16.12 -0.33 29.04
C ALA A 250 14.80 -0.32 29.82
N GLY A 251 13.89 -1.23 29.50
CA GLY A 251 12.53 -1.24 30.02
C GLY A 251 11.60 -2.17 29.23
N VAL A 252 10.39 -2.37 29.74
CA VAL A 252 9.37 -3.20 29.09
C VAL A 252 8.14 -2.36 28.76
N TYR A 253 8.12 -1.83 27.54
CA TYR A 253 7.10 -0.91 27.05
C TYR A 253 5.90 -1.69 26.49
N ASN A 254 4.78 -1.71 27.21
CA ASN A 254 3.52 -2.31 26.75
C ASN A 254 2.69 -1.28 25.98
N GLU A 255 3.08 -1.02 24.74
CA GLU A 255 2.52 0.04 23.89
C GLU A 255 2.23 -0.46 22.47
N TYR A 256 1.17 0.05 21.83
CA TYR A 256 0.85 -0.21 20.42
C TYR A 256 1.23 1.01 19.59
N LEU A 257 2.35 0.92 18.90
CA LEU A 257 3.02 2.04 18.27
C LEU A 257 2.75 2.06 16.76
N GLN A 258 2.48 3.26 16.24
CA GLN A 258 2.25 3.50 14.83
C GLN A 258 3.09 4.71 14.38
N VAL A 259 4.12 4.46 13.56
CA VAL A 259 4.84 5.52 12.84
C VAL A 259 4.03 5.83 11.58
N VAL A 260 3.17 6.83 11.65
CA VAL A 260 2.27 7.21 10.54
C VAL A 260 3.05 7.79 9.35
N SER A 261 2.44 7.85 8.16
CA SER A 261 3.10 8.30 6.94
C SER A 261 3.60 9.75 6.97
N SER A 262 3.03 10.60 7.83
CA SER A 262 3.53 11.97 8.07
C SER A 262 4.79 12.04 8.93
N LEU A 263 5.19 10.93 9.57
CA LEU A 263 6.38 10.82 10.40
C LEU A 263 7.54 10.17 9.62
N SER A 264 8.26 10.98 8.85
CA SER A 264 9.41 10.53 8.04
C SER A 264 10.74 10.70 8.78
N ASN A 265 11.71 9.81 8.57
CA ASN A 265 13.08 9.90 9.13
C ASN A 265 13.15 9.78 10.67
N ILE A 266 12.25 8.99 11.26
CA ILE A 266 12.32 8.61 12.68
C ILE A 266 13.43 7.56 12.87
N VAL A 267 14.31 7.81 13.83
CA VAL A 267 15.36 6.86 14.26
C VAL A 267 15.07 6.46 15.70
N MET A 268 14.90 5.17 15.97
CA MET A 268 14.72 4.64 17.33
C MET A 268 15.94 3.82 17.75
N VAL A 269 16.51 4.15 18.89
CA VAL A 269 17.71 3.49 19.43
C VAL A 269 17.41 2.98 20.82
N GLY A 270 17.43 1.66 21.00
CA GLY A 270 17.31 1.04 22.33
C GLY A 270 18.67 0.79 22.98
N ASP A 271 18.68 0.64 24.30
CA ASP A 271 19.88 0.30 25.09
C ASP A 271 20.48 -1.08 24.77
N GLY A 272 19.80 -1.88 23.95
CA GLY A 272 20.32 -3.12 23.40
C GLY A 272 19.28 -4.23 23.26
N ILE A 273 19.63 -5.24 22.47
CA ILE A 273 18.83 -6.45 22.27
C ILE A 273 18.56 -7.10 23.64
N GLY A 274 17.30 -7.41 23.93
CA GLY A 274 16.84 -7.96 25.20
C GLY A 274 16.68 -6.96 26.35
N LYS A 275 17.20 -5.72 26.23
CA LYS A 275 17.10 -4.68 27.28
C LYS A 275 15.94 -3.74 27.07
N THR A 276 15.77 -3.23 25.85
CA THR A 276 14.63 -2.39 25.47
C THR A 276 13.60 -3.28 24.78
N ILE A 277 12.51 -3.59 25.47
CA ILE A 277 11.49 -4.52 25.00
C ILE A 277 10.18 -3.78 24.74
N ILE A 278 9.63 -3.93 23.54
CA ILE A 278 8.28 -3.45 23.21
C ILE A 278 7.35 -4.66 23.09
N THR A 279 6.32 -4.71 23.94
CA THR A 279 5.40 -5.84 24.08
C THR A 279 3.94 -5.42 23.89
N GLY A 280 3.07 -6.40 23.65
CA GLY A 280 1.63 -6.23 23.46
C GLY A 280 0.96 -7.57 23.17
N SER A 281 -0.34 -7.70 23.45
CA SER A 281 -1.10 -8.96 23.49
C SER A 281 -2.42 -8.91 22.70
N ARG A 282 -2.60 -7.93 21.79
CA ARG A 282 -3.74 -7.88 20.86
C ARG A 282 -3.67 -8.97 19.81
N SER A 283 -4.83 -9.50 19.43
CA SER A 283 -5.03 -10.58 18.46
C SER A 283 -6.42 -10.50 17.83
N VAL A 284 -6.61 -11.27 16.76
CA VAL A 284 -7.96 -11.51 16.24
C VAL A 284 -8.83 -12.27 17.26
N ALA A 285 -8.25 -13.22 18.00
CA ALA A 285 -8.97 -14.04 18.98
C ALA A 285 -9.55 -13.22 20.15
N ASN A 286 -8.98 -12.06 20.49
CA ASN A 286 -9.50 -11.13 21.50
C ASN A 286 -10.10 -9.85 20.89
N GLY A 287 -10.61 -9.93 19.66
CA GLY A 287 -11.51 -8.91 19.10
C GLY A 287 -10.85 -7.75 18.34
N TYR A 288 -9.58 -7.89 17.96
CA TYR A 288 -8.89 -6.91 17.11
C TYR A 288 -8.87 -7.36 15.65
N THR A 289 -8.62 -6.43 14.73
CA THR A 289 -8.31 -6.79 13.35
C THR A 289 -6.87 -7.30 13.23
N THR A 290 -6.55 -7.91 12.10
CA THR A 290 -5.16 -8.17 11.71
C THR A 290 -4.25 -6.94 11.86
N LEU A 291 -4.71 -5.76 11.41
CA LEU A 291 -3.91 -4.53 11.49
C LEU A 291 -3.76 -4.03 12.94
N SER A 292 -4.85 -3.96 13.69
CA SER A 292 -4.86 -3.47 15.09
C SER A 292 -4.18 -4.42 16.08
N SER A 293 -3.91 -5.67 15.68
CA SER A 293 -3.13 -6.63 16.47
C SER A 293 -1.63 -6.33 16.49
N ALA A 294 -1.12 -5.61 15.48
CA ALA A 294 0.28 -5.26 15.38
C ALA A 294 0.68 -4.30 16.51
N THR A 295 1.70 -4.69 17.28
CA THR A 295 2.20 -3.83 18.34
C THR A 295 3.13 -2.73 17.84
N PHE A 296 3.72 -2.92 16.67
CA PHE A 296 4.57 -1.93 16.03
C PHE A 296 4.27 -1.90 14.54
N SER A 297 3.81 -0.75 14.04
CA SER A 297 3.49 -0.55 12.63
C SER A 297 4.23 0.66 12.09
N VAL A 298 4.81 0.54 10.90
CA VAL A 298 5.58 1.61 10.25
C VAL A 298 4.97 1.91 8.89
N PHE A 299 4.60 3.16 8.70
CA PHE A 299 4.05 3.72 7.46
C PHE A 299 4.87 4.92 6.95
N GLY A 300 5.72 5.49 7.81
CA GLY A 300 6.60 6.61 7.47
C GLY A 300 7.88 6.18 6.76
N ASP A 301 8.29 6.96 5.76
CA ASP A 301 9.54 6.73 5.02
C ASP A 301 10.77 7.03 5.88
N GLY A 302 11.89 6.35 5.61
CA GLY A 302 13.18 6.61 6.28
C GLY A 302 13.24 6.19 7.75
N PHE A 303 12.30 5.35 8.21
CA PHE A 303 12.33 4.80 9.56
C PHE A 303 13.53 3.87 9.76
N VAL A 304 14.25 4.04 10.87
CA VAL A 304 15.36 3.16 11.28
C VAL A 304 15.18 2.80 12.75
N ALA A 305 15.43 1.54 13.10
CA ALA A 305 15.45 1.10 14.49
C ALA A 305 16.62 0.15 14.78
N SER A 306 17.24 0.30 15.94
CA SER A 306 18.33 -0.58 16.41
C SER A 306 18.27 -0.78 17.92
N GLY A 307 18.74 -1.92 18.41
CA GLY A 307 18.82 -2.19 19.86
C GLY A 307 17.47 -2.36 20.56
N ILE A 308 16.40 -2.65 19.81
CA ILE A 308 15.03 -2.81 20.31
C ILE A 308 14.56 -4.23 20.05
N THR A 309 13.87 -4.83 21.03
CA THR A 309 13.35 -6.20 20.95
C THR A 309 11.83 -6.21 20.97
N MET A 310 11.24 -6.80 19.92
CA MET A 310 9.81 -7.08 19.84
C MET A 310 9.56 -8.49 20.38
N SER A 311 9.11 -8.63 21.63
CA SER A 311 8.94 -9.95 22.27
C SER A 311 7.84 -9.95 23.31
N ARG A 312 7.67 -11.08 24.02
CA ARG A 312 6.74 -11.26 25.15
C ARG A 312 5.26 -11.00 24.80
N ARG A 313 4.91 -11.15 23.53
CA ARG A 313 3.58 -10.78 23.03
C ARG A 313 2.45 -11.75 23.38
N VAL A 314 2.71 -13.04 23.57
CA VAL A 314 1.64 -14.05 23.50
C VAL A 314 1.52 -14.92 24.76
N LYS A 315 0.30 -14.96 25.32
CA LYS A 315 -0.23 -15.96 26.26
C LYS A 315 -1.68 -16.31 25.92
N TRP A 316 -2.00 -16.50 24.63
CA TRP A 316 -3.37 -16.84 24.21
C TRP A 316 -3.63 -18.34 24.31
N PRO A 317 -4.88 -18.77 24.56
CA PRO A 317 -5.27 -20.16 24.39
C PRO A 317 -4.90 -20.67 22.99
N GLY A 318 -4.25 -21.84 22.90
CA GLY A 318 -3.79 -22.44 21.65
C GLY A 318 -2.46 -21.89 21.09
N TYR A 319 -1.82 -20.93 21.77
CA TYR A 319 -0.46 -20.53 21.42
C TYR A 319 0.55 -21.62 21.79
N HIS A 320 1.37 -22.02 20.82
CA HIS A 320 2.46 -22.95 21.03
C HIS A 320 3.73 -22.40 20.40
N VAL A 321 4.83 -22.40 21.17
CA VAL A 321 6.16 -22.11 20.63
C VAL A 321 6.54 -23.27 19.73
N VAL A 322 6.71 -22.99 18.44
CA VAL A 322 7.25 -23.98 17.50
C VAL A 322 8.72 -24.22 17.87
N ARG A 323 9.02 -25.42 18.35
CA ARG A 323 10.39 -25.85 18.70
C ARG A 323 10.98 -26.87 17.74
N ARG A 324 10.17 -27.41 16.82
CA ARG A 324 10.61 -28.45 15.87
C ARG A 324 11.42 -27.81 14.74
N PRO A 325 12.71 -28.14 14.59
CA PRO A 325 13.55 -27.53 13.55
C PRO A 325 12.99 -27.68 12.13
N SER A 326 12.34 -28.81 11.82
CA SER A 326 11.71 -29.04 10.52
C SER A 326 10.62 -28.02 10.19
N ILE A 327 9.84 -27.58 11.18
CA ILE A 327 8.79 -26.57 11.01
C ILE A 327 9.41 -25.16 10.96
N MET A 328 10.47 -24.91 11.73
CA MET A 328 11.04 -23.57 11.83
C MET A 328 11.97 -23.21 10.66
N ARG A 329 12.62 -24.20 10.03
CA ARG A 329 13.57 -24.01 8.91
C ARG A 329 13.07 -23.07 7.81
N PRO A 330 11.84 -23.21 7.27
CA PRO A 330 11.30 -22.29 6.26
C PRO A 330 11.16 -20.84 6.71
N PHE A 331 11.05 -20.60 8.02
CA PHE A 331 10.87 -19.27 8.63
C PHE A 331 12.19 -18.64 9.13
N THR A 332 13.33 -19.31 8.93
CA THR A 332 14.65 -18.73 9.23
C THR A 332 14.97 -17.58 8.28
N VAL A 333 15.80 -16.63 8.71
CA VAL A 333 16.24 -15.49 7.88
C VAL A 333 16.85 -15.97 6.56
N GLY A 334 17.68 -17.02 6.59
CA GLY A 334 18.33 -17.57 5.42
C GLY A 334 17.35 -18.18 4.40
N ARG A 335 16.23 -18.76 4.84
CA ARG A 335 15.25 -19.40 3.95
C ARG A 335 14.08 -18.50 3.58
N PHE A 336 13.51 -17.80 4.56
CA PHE A 336 12.29 -17.02 4.38
C PHE A 336 12.51 -15.79 3.51
N ILE A 337 13.59 -15.06 3.76
CA ILE A 337 13.91 -13.81 3.04
C ILE A 337 15.21 -13.88 2.25
N ALA A 338 15.76 -15.09 2.07
CA ALA A 338 17.07 -15.31 1.44
C ALA A 338 18.17 -14.43 2.05
N GLY A 339 18.16 -14.22 3.37
CA GLY A 339 18.96 -13.18 4.03
C GLY A 339 20.46 -13.25 3.77
N GLY A 340 20.99 -14.45 3.52
CA GLY A 340 22.40 -14.64 3.17
C GLY A 340 22.82 -13.98 1.85
N SER A 341 21.90 -13.73 0.92
CA SER A 341 22.24 -13.12 -0.37
C SER A 341 22.42 -11.60 -0.30
N TRP A 342 22.00 -10.95 0.81
CA TRP A 342 21.92 -9.49 0.83
C TRP A 342 22.15 -8.82 2.17
N ILE A 343 21.82 -9.44 3.30
CA ILE A 343 22.06 -8.81 4.61
C ILE A 343 23.56 -8.56 4.87
N PRO A 344 24.51 -9.44 4.47
CA PRO A 344 25.94 -9.18 4.69
C PRO A 344 26.44 -7.85 4.09
N SER A 345 25.94 -7.44 2.92
CA SER A 345 26.39 -6.20 2.27
C SER A 345 25.97 -4.94 3.04
N THR A 346 24.90 -5.04 3.85
CA THR A 346 24.40 -3.95 4.69
C THR A 346 25.27 -3.68 5.92
N GLY A 347 26.07 -4.67 6.35
CA GLY A 347 26.80 -4.62 7.62
C GLY A 347 25.93 -4.83 8.86
N VAL A 348 24.63 -5.10 8.71
CA VAL A 348 23.73 -5.45 9.81
C VAL A 348 24.07 -6.87 10.30
N PRO A 349 24.36 -7.07 11.59
CA PRO A 349 24.55 -8.41 12.13
C PRO A 349 23.23 -9.19 12.07
N PHE A 350 23.29 -10.44 11.60
CA PHE A 350 22.12 -11.32 11.55
C PHE A 350 22.51 -12.78 11.76
N ASN A 351 21.56 -13.57 12.26
CA ASN A 351 21.67 -15.03 12.27
C ASN A 351 20.88 -15.59 11.07
N PRO A 352 21.51 -16.24 10.08
CA PRO A 352 20.81 -16.85 8.96
C PRO A 352 19.92 -18.04 9.39
N SER A 353 20.19 -18.62 10.56
CA SER A 353 19.50 -19.78 11.11
C SER A 353 18.86 -19.43 12.47
N LEU A 354 18.34 -20.44 13.16
CA LEU A 354 17.83 -20.33 14.54
C LEU A 354 18.93 -20.57 15.55
#